data_AF-A0A963H175-F1
#
_entry.id   AF-A0A963H175-F1
#
_cell.length_a   1.000
_cell.length_b   1.000
_cell.length_c   1.000
_cell.angle_alpha   90.00
_cell.angle_beta   90.00
_cell.angle_gamma   90.00
#
_symmetry.space_group_name_H-M   'P 1'
#
loop_
_entity.id
_entity.type
_entity.pdbx_description
1 polymer ?
#
loop_
_entity_poly.entity_id
_entity_poly.type
_entity_poly.pdbx_seq_one_letter_code
_entity_poly.pdbx_strand_id
1 'polypeptide(L)'
;MNHSRQLFFPLLVLWLLLFAVPVYASCAGCLCPGDPCRLCPLPAVEGDTPDPDEPEICARIRARVPPISAQPGENEYFPSLDQSIATCVNEGGDVIRNRRRSEEFPSRFYCKPPTPIPSR
;
A
#
# COMPACT_ATOMS: atom_id res chain seq x y z
N MET A 1 14.21 43.79 -30.55
CA MET A 1 12.99 42.96 -30.46
C MET A 1 13.32 41.63 -29.77
N ASN A 2 13.37 41.57 -28.44
CA ASN A 2 13.71 40.33 -27.68
C ASN A 2 12.90 40.21 -26.37
N HIS A 3 11.61 40.60 -26.38
CA HIS A 3 10.76 40.59 -25.17
C HIS A 3 9.65 39.53 -25.19
N SER A 4 9.64 38.62 -26.17
CA SER A 4 8.59 37.61 -26.34
C SER A 4 8.95 36.24 -25.74
N ARG A 5 10.22 35.99 -25.40
CA ARG A 5 10.67 34.71 -24.79
C ARG A 5 10.61 34.66 -23.26
N GLN A 6 10.40 35.79 -22.59
CA GLN A 6 10.46 35.85 -21.11
C GLN A 6 9.14 35.51 -20.40
N LEU A 7 8.00 35.61 -21.09
CA LEU A 7 6.68 35.33 -20.50
C LEU A 7 6.23 33.86 -20.64
N PHE A 8 6.86 33.09 -21.53
CA PHE A 8 6.52 31.67 -21.74
C PHE A 8 6.96 30.78 -20.57
N PHE A 9 8.09 31.10 -19.94
CA PHE A 9 8.65 30.31 -18.85
C PHE A 9 7.79 30.28 -17.57
N PRO A 10 7.30 31.42 -17.04
CA PRO A 10 6.47 31.41 -15.83
C PRO A 10 5.09 30.78 -16.07
N LEU A 11 4.55 30.90 -17.29
CA LEU A 11 3.25 30.31 -17.67
C LEU A 11 3.31 28.78 -17.71
N LEU A 12 4.44 28.21 -18.16
CA LEU A 12 4.67 26.76 -18.17
C LEU A 12 4.82 26.19 -16.75
N VAL A 13 5.51 26.91 -15.86
CA VAL A 13 5.70 26.51 -14.45
C VAL A 13 4.38 26.57 -13.68
N LEU A 14 3.57 27.61 -13.91
CA LEU A 14 2.23 27.72 -13.32
C LEU A 14 1.29 26.60 -13.82
N TRP A 15 1.45 26.16 -15.07
CA TRP A 15 0.67 25.06 -15.63
C TRP A 15 1.09 23.69 -15.06
N LEU A 16 2.38 23.46 -14.83
CA LEU A 16 2.88 22.23 -14.19
C LEU A 16 2.44 22.10 -12.73
N LEU A 17 2.34 23.21 -11.99
CA LEU A 17 1.87 23.21 -10.60
C LEU A 17 0.38 22.85 -10.46
N LEU A 18 -0.44 23.07 -11.51
CA LEU A 18 -1.87 22.76 -11.49
C LEU A 18 -2.20 21.26 -11.65
N PHE A 19 -1.22 20.42 -12.04
CA PHE A 19 -1.42 18.96 -12.18
C PHE A 19 -0.97 18.17 -10.95
N ALA A 20 -0.49 18.83 -9.88
CA ALA A 20 -0.13 18.15 -8.64
C ALA A 20 -1.40 17.80 -7.83
N VAL A 21 -2.12 16.76 -8.24
CA VAL A 21 -3.23 16.20 -7.46
C VAL A 21 -2.66 15.48 -6.24
N PRO A 22 -3.14 15.75 -5.01
CA PRO A 22 -2.67 15.01 -3.84
C PRO A 22 -3.21 13.57 -3.88
N VAL A 23 -2.31 12.61 -4.06
CA VAL A 23 -2.61 11.15 -4.11
C VAL A 23 -3.13 10.60 -2.76
N TYR A 24 -3.08 11.40 -1.69
CA TYR A 24 -3.39 10.98 -0.33
C TYR A 24 -4.86 10.66 -0.05
N ALA A 25 -5.82 11.09 -0.89
CA ALA A 25 -7.25 10.89 -0.63
C ALA A 25 -7.79 9.51 -1.07
N SER A 26 -7.02 8.71 -1.81
CA SER A 26 -7.59 7.52 -2.49
C SER A 26 -7.49 6.22 -1.70
N CYS A 27 -6.81 6.18 -0.56
CA CYS A 27 -6.53 4.92 0.12
C CYS A 27 -7.71 4.32 0.90
N ALA A 28 -8.94 4.84 0.76
CA ALA A 28 -10.15 4.31 1.40
C ALA A 28 -10.67 2.99 0.78
N GLY A 29 -9.77 2.07 0.40
CA GLY A 29 -10.12 0.72 -0.08
C GLY A 29 -9.70 0.37 -1.51
N CYS A 30 -8.70 1.05 -2.09
CA CYS A 30 -8.18 0.71 -3.42
C CYS A 30 -6.91 -0.15 -3.35
N LEU A 31 -6.78 -1.07 -4.31
CA LEU A 31 -5.48 -1.53 -4.80
C LEU A 31 -5.09 -0.58 -5.93
N CYS A 32 -4.44 0.52 -5.55
CA CYS A 32 -4.08 1.58 -6.48
C CYS A 32 -2.74 1.25 -7.15
N PRO A 33 -2.59 1.42 -8.48
CA PRO A 33 -1.31 1.23 -9.16
C PRO A 33 -0.20 2.07 -8.54
N GLY A 34 0.98 1.49 -8.43
CA GLY A 34 2.16 2.03 -7.74
C GLY A 34 2.11 1.91 -6.22
N ASP A 35 1.13 1.19 -5.67
CA ASP A 35 0.87 1.02 -4.23
C ASP A 35 1.11 2.29 -3.37
N PRO A 36 0.43 3.42 -3.67
CA PRO A 36 0.58 4.64 -2.87
C PRO A 36 0.05 4.48 -1.43
N CYS A 37 -0.68 3.41 -1.16
CA CYS A 37 -1.27 3.09 0.14
C CYS A 37 -0.36 2.19 0.99
N ARG A 38 0.77 1.74 0.43
CA ARG A 38 1.81 0.97 1.11
C ARG A 38 1.23 -0.26 1.81
N LEU A 39 0.54 -1.07 1.02
CA LEU A 39 -0.22 -2.21 1.48
C LEU A 39 0.71 -3.38 1.80
N CYS A 40 0.53 -3.99 2.97
CA CYS A 40 1.29 -5.18 3.33
C CYS A 40 0.55 -6.44 2.82
N PRO A 41 1.16 -7.33 2.02
CA PRO A 41 0.54 -8.60 1.64
C PRO A 41 0.29 -9.50 2.86
N LEU A 42 -0.83 -10.22 2.87
CA LEU A 42 -1.19 -11.18 3.93
C LEU A 42 -1.53 -12.58 3.36
N PRO A 43 -1.04 -13.67 3.98
CA PRO A 43 0.06 -13.68 4.96
C PRO A 43 1.40 -13.33 4.30
N ALA A 44 2.43 -13.08 5.09
CA ALA A 44 3.79 -12.95 4.55
C ALA A 44 4.25 -14.30 3.99
N VAL A 45 4.96 -14.27 2.86
CA VAL A 45 5.46 -15.47 2.19
C VAL A 45 6.97 -15.57 2.38
N GLU A 46 7.48 -16.79 2.55
CA GLU A 46 8.93 -17.04 2.59
C GLU A 46 9.60 -16.58 1.30
N GLY A 47 10.75 -15.90 1.42
CA GLY A 47 11.49 -15.38 0.28
C GLY A 47 11.11 -13.96 -0.14
N ASP A 48 9.97 -13.43 0.32
CA ASP A 48 9.63 -12.02 0.13
C ASP A 48 10.52 -11.15 1.01
N THR A 49 11.22 -10.21 0.38
CA THR A 49 12.07 -9.26 1.10
C THR A 49 11.22 -8.08 1.55
N PRO A 50 11.23 -7.70 2.86
CA PRO A 50 10.63 -6.46 3.31
C PRO A 50 11.01 -5.25 2.46
N ASP A 51 10.06 -4.38 2.17
CA ASP A 51 10.38 -3.01 1.79
C ASP A 51 10.97 -2.30 3.04
N PRO A 52 12.19 -1.74 2.98
CA PRO A 52 12.81 -1.06 4.12
C PRO A 52 11.99 0.14 4.62
N ASP A 53 11.17 0.73 3.75
CA ASP A 53 10.35 1.88 4.09
C ASP A 53 8.92 1.45 4.50
N GLU A 54 8.61 0.14 4.56
CA GLU A 54 7.24 -0.33 4.80
C GLU A 54 6.64 0.26 6.10
N PRO A 55 5.31 0.44 6.15
CA PRO A 55 4.63 0.85 7.37
C PRO A 55 4.94 -0.07 8.55
N GLU A 56 5.14 0.51 9.74
CA GLU A 56 5.52 -0.24 10.95
C GLU A 56 4.57 -1.40 11.29
N ILE A 57 3.28 -1.25 10.96
CA ILE A 57 2.27 -2.31 11.11
C ILE A 57 2.65 -3.58 10.32
N CYS A 58 3.24 -3.46 9.12
CA CYS A 58 3.69 -4.60 8.32
C CYS A 58 4.77 -5.40 9.07
N ALA A 59 5.74 -4.70 9.66
CA ALA A 59 6.80 -5.31 10.46
C ALA A 59 6.23 -5.99 11.72
N ARG A 60 5.27 -5.35 12.40
CA ARG A 60 4.62 -5.93 13.59
C ARG A 60 3.78 -7.16 13.27
N ILE A 61 3.11 -7.20 12.11
CA ILE A 61 2.40 -8.40 11.64
C ILE A 61 3.40 -9.54 11.45
N ARG A 62 4.51 -9.31 10.74
CA ARG A 62 5.52 -10.35 10.48
C ARG A 62 6.24 -10.84 11.73
N ALA A 63 6.38 -9.98 12.74
CA ALA A 63 6.91 -10.37 14.04
C ALA A 63 5.96 -11.31 14.81
N ARG A 64 4.64 -11.21 14.59
CA ARG A 64 3.62 -12.04 15.26
C ARG A 64 3.22 -13.27 14.46
N VAL A 65 3.23 -13.16 13.13
CA VAL A 65 2.88 -14.23 12.20
C VAL A 65 4.08 -14.44 11.27
N PRO A 66 4.88 -15.49 11.51
CA PRO A 66 6.03 -15.79 10.68
C PRO A 66 5.63 -16.00 9.21
N PRO A 67 6.53 -15.68 8.26
CA PRO A 67 6.32 -16.00 6.86
C PRO A 67 6.10 -17.50 6.65
N ILE A 68 5.28 -17.85 5.65
CA ILE A 68 4.97 -19.24 5.30
C ILE A 68 5.37 -19.54 3.86
N SER A 69 5.71 -20.78 3.56
CA SER A 69 5.87 -21.26 2.18
C SER A 69 4.55 -21.76 1.55
N ALA A 70 3.52 -21.96 2.36
CA ALA A 70 2.27 -22.54 1.90
C ALA A 70 1.51 -21.63 0.92
N GLN A 71 0.99 -22.20 -0.16
CA GLN A 71 0.29 -21.47 -1.21
C GLN A 71 -1.21 -21.32 -0.93
N PRO A 72 -1.89 -20.30 -1.52
CA PRO A 72 -3.33 -20.16 -1.39
C PRO A 72 -4.10 -21.40 -1.89
N GLY A 73 -4.73 -22.12 -0.96
CA GLY A 73 -5.44 -23.38 -1.24
C GLY A 73 -4.90 -24.58 -0.44
N GLU A 74 -3.72 -24.43 0.16
CA GLU A 74 -3.14 -25.40 1.08
C GLU A 74 -3.70 -25.21 2.50
N ASN A 75 -3.77 -26.28 3.29
CA ASN A 75 -4.43 -26.25 4.59
C ASN A 75 -3.69 -25.33 5.58
N GLU A 76 -2.37 -25.28 5.47
CA GLU A 76 -1.45 -24.52 6.30
C GLU A 76 -1.52 -23.01 6.02
N TYR A 77 -2.01 -22.62 4.83
CA TYR A 77 -2.16 -21.22 4.44
C TYR A 77 -3.27 -20.51 5.25
N PHE A 78 -4.40 -21.18 5.49
CA PHE A 78 -5.58 -20.53 6.06
C PHE A 78 -5.38 -20.05 7.51
N PRO A 79 -4.81 -20.84 8.45
CA PRO A 79 -4.56 -20.37 9.81
C PRO A 79 -3.63 -19.17 9.87
N SER A 80 -2.58 -19.16 9.03
CA SER A 80 -1.64 -18.04 8.96
C SER A 80 -2.29 -16.78 8.38
N LEU A 81 -3.13 -16.93 7.33
CA LEU A 81 -3.92 -15.84 6.78
C LEU A 81 -4.86 -15.25 7.85
N ASP A 82 -5.62 -16.08 8.55
CA ASP A 82 -6.59 -15.65 9.56
C ASP A 82 -5.88 -14.91 10.71
N GLN A 83 -4.74 -15.43 11.17
CA GLN A 83 -3.93 -14.77 12.20
C GLN A 83 -3.34 -13.44 11.72
N SER A 84 -2.90 -13.38 10.46
CA SER A 84 -2.37 -12.15 9.84
C SER A 84 -3.46 -11.07 9.73
N ILE A 85 -4.66 -11.46 9.30
CA ILE A 85 -5.85 -10.59 9.22
C ILE A 85 -6.21 -10.07 10.61
N ALA A 86 -6.33 -10.96 11.60
CA ALA A 86 -6.65 -10.58 12.96
C ALA A 86 -5.60 -9.62 13.55
N THR A 87 -4.32 -9.88 13.27
CA THR A 87 -3.23 -9.01 13.72
C THR A 87 -3.31 -7.63 13.07
N CYS A 88 -3.55 -7.54 11.76
CA CYS A 88 -3.73 -6.27 11.07
C CYS A 88 -4.84 -5.41 11.71
N VAL A 89 -6.01 -6.01 11.94
CA VAL A 89 -7.16 -5.31 12.54
C VAL A 89 -6.86 -4.88 13.98
N ASN A 90 -6.22 -5.73 14.78
CA ASN A 90 -5.83 -5.41 16.15
C ASN A 90 -4.81 -4.27 16.25
N GLU A 91 -3.98 -4.10 15.24
CA GLU A 91 -3.03 -2.99 15.11
C GLU A 91 -3.68 -1.70 14.56
N GLY A 92 -5.00 -1.70 14.35
CA GLY A 92 -5.76 -0.56 13.83
C GLY A 92 -5.73 -0.44 12.30
N GLY A 93 -5.19 -1.44 11.60
CA GLY A 93 -5.24 -1.53 10.14
C GLY A 93 -6.62 -1.94 9.63
N ASP A 94 -6.82 -1.75 8.33
CA ASP A 94 -7.99 -2.22 7.59
C ASP A 94 -7.56 -3.33 6.62
N VAL A 95 -8.45 -4.26 6.28
CA VAL A 95 -8.11 -5.42 5.45
C VAL A 95 -8.77 -5.32 4.09
N ILE A 96 -7.94 -5.25 3.05
CA ILE A 96 -8.38 -5.19 1.66
C ILE A 96 -8.32 -6.60 1.06
N ARG A 97 -9.46 -7.10 0.63
CA ARG A 97 -9.53 -8.32 -0.16
C ARG A 97 -9.24 -8.02 -1.63
N ASN A 98 -8.16 -8.58 -2.16
CA ASN A 98 -7.86 -8.51 -3.58
C ASN A 98 -8.79 -9.43 -4.36
N ARG A 99 -9.64 -8.81 -5.19
CA ARG A 99 -10.54 -9.51 -6.13
C ARG A 99 -9.97 -9.55 -7.55
N ARG A 100 -8.89 -8.81 -7.80
CA ARG A 100 -8.25 -8.69 -9.11
C ARG A 100 -7.09 -9.69 -9.17
N ARG A 101 -6.72 -10.08 -10.39
CA ARG A 101 -5.51 -10.87 -10.66
C ARG A 101 -4.55 -9.96 -11.42
N SER A 102 -3.74 -9.21 -10.70
CA SER A 102 -2.69 -8.36 -11.27
C SER A 102 -1.34 -8.78 -10.71
N GLU A 103 -0.29 -8.76 -11.53
CA GLU A 103 1.07 -9.11 -11.10
C GLU A 103 1.59 -8.15 -10.03
N GLU A 104 1.16 -6.89 -10.06
CA GLU A 104 1.47 -5.87 -9.05
C GLU A 104 0.88 -6.17 -7.67
N PHE A 105 -0.23 -6.90 -7.63
CA PHE A 105 -0.89 -7.29 -6.38
C PHE A 105 -1.13 -8.81 -6.39
N PRO A 106 -0.10 -9.64 -6.15
CA PRO A 106 -0.22 -11.09 -6.26
C PRO A 106 -1.01 -11.72 -5.09
N SER A 107 -0.94 -11.13 -3.90
CA SER A 107 -1.59 -11.65 -2.70
C SER A 107 -3.11 -11.47 -2.73
N ARG A 108 -3.83 -12.36 -2.04
CA ARG A 108 -5.31 -12.33 -1.97
C ARG A 108 -5.85 -11.33 -0.97
N PHE A 109 -5.06 -10.97 0.03
CA PHE A 109 -5.42 -10.04 1.08
C PHE A 109 -4.24 -9.12 1.37
N TYR A 110 -4.57 -7.90 1.77
CA TYR A 110 -3.61 -6.88 2.14
C TYR A 110 -4.04 -6.21 3.43
N CYS A 111 -3.06 -5.94 4.30
CA CYS A 111 -3.23 -5.01 5.40
C CYS A 111 -2.99 -3.59 4.89
N LYS A 112 -3.98 -2.73 5.10
CA LYS A 112 -3.88 -1.30 4.89
C LYS A 112 -3.56 -0.65 6.24
N PRO A 113 -2.45 0.10 6.35
CA PRO A 113 -2.13 0.84 7.56
C PRO A 113 -3.22 1.86 7.92
N PRO A 114 -3.42 2.15 9.22
CA PRO A 114 -4.30 3.24 9.62
C PRO A 114 -3.81 4.55 8.99
N THR A 115 -4.73 5.31 8.40
CA THR A 115 -4.42 6.67 7.97
C THR A 115 -4.17 7.51 9.22
N PRO A 116 -3.04 8.24 9.34
CA PRO A 116 -2.87 9.17 10.43
C PRO A 116 -4.02 10.18 10.39
N ILE A 117 -4.85 10.19 11.44
CA ILE A 117 -5.92 11.17 11.59
C ILE A 117 -5.23 12.54 11.69
N PRO A 118 -5.50 13.50 10.81
CA PRO A 118 -4.98 14.84 10.99
C PRO A 118 -5.52 15.38 12.32
N SER A 119 -4.65 15.66 13.28
CA SER A 119 -5.03 16.37 14.49
C SER A 119 -5.62 17.72 14.07
N ARG A 120 -6.90 17.92 14.36
CA ARG A 120 -7.66 19.14 14.02
C ARG A 120 -7.24 20.30 14.92
#